data_AF-A0AAW3ES62-F1
#
_entry.id   AF-A0AAW3ES62-F1
#
_cell.length_a   1.000
_cell.length_b   1.000
_cell.length_c   1.000
_cell.angle_alpha   90.00
_cell.angle_beta   90.00
_cell.angle_gamma   90.00
#
_symmetry.space_group_name_H-M   'P 1'
#
loop_
_entity.id
_entity.type
_entity.pdbx_description
1 polymer ?
#
loop_
_entity_poly.entity_id
_entity_poly.type
_entity_poly.pdbx_seq_one_letter_code
_entity_poly.pdbx_strand_id
1 'polypeptide(L)'
;MDKEQIYDEEIRPLMNEIIAIAQEHKIDFVASFAIPTEADPTLNCTTGIVAPEGRAELRFALRVLVDGLPAISGFAITTRREQ
;
A
#
# COMPACT_ATOMS: atom_id res chain seq x y z
N MET A 1 -5.48 -19.27 16.80
CA MET A 1 -5.06 -17.89 16.51
C MET A 1 -4.88 -17.79 15.02
N ASP A 2 -5.73 -17.02 14.34
CA ASP A 2 -5.61 -16.77 12.91
C ASP A 2 -4.68 -15.56 12.65
N LYS A 3 -4.42 -15.26 11.37
CA LYS A 3 -3.51 -14.19 10.97
C LYS A 3 -4.04 -12.80 11.33
N GLU A 4 -5.36 -12.62 11.33
CA GLU A 4 -6.01 -11.37 11.73
C GLU A 4 -5.77 -11.12 13.23
N GLN A 5 -5.93 -12.15 14.06
CA GLN A 5 -5.66 -12.07 15.49
C GLN A 5 -4.19 -11.74 15.80
N ILE A 6 -3.23 -12.37 15.11
CA ILE A 6 -1.80 -12.03 15.26
C ILE A 6 -1.55 -10.59 14.84
N TYR A 7 -2.16 -10.14 13.74
CA TYR A 7 -2.01 -8.76 13.29
C TYR A 7 -2.55 -7.77 14.32
N ASP A 8 -3.74 -8.01 14.85
CA ASP A 8 -4.40 -7.13 15.81
C ASP A 8 -3.71 -7.07 17.18
N GLU A 9 -3.16 -8.19 17.66
CA GLU A 9 -2.53 -8.30 18.96
C GLU A 9 -1.06 -7.88 18.95
N GLU A 10 -0.31 -8.28 17.92
CA GLU A 10 1.15 -8.12 17.89
C GLU A 10 1.62 -7.02 16.93
N ILE A 11 1.02 -6.92 15.74
CA ILE A 11 1.52 -6.03 14.68
C ILE A 11 0.90 -4.63 14.78
N ARG A 12 -0.39 -4.53 15.06
CA ARG A 12 -1.14 -3.26 15.13
C ARG A 12 -0.55 -2.28 16.14
N PRO A 13 -0.14 -2.68 17.37
CA PRO A 13 0.53 -1.76 18.29
C PRO A 13 1.83 -1.18 17.73
N LEU A 14 2.64 -2.01 17.08
CA LEU A 14 3.90 -1.59 16.43
C LEU A 14 3.64 -0.65 15.26
N MET A 15 2.61 -0.92 14.46
CA MET A 15 2.21 -0.05 13.36
C MET A 15 1.79 1.34 13.85
N ASN A 16 1.13 1.45 15.00
CA ASN A 16 0.80 2.75 15.58
C ASN A 16 2.06 3.57 15.91
N GLU A 17 3.10 2.93 16.45
CA GLU A 17 4.38 3.58 16.72
C GLU A 17 5.08 4.01 15.42
N ILE A 18 5.09 3.13 14.40
CA ILE A 18 5.65 3.43 13.08
C ILE A 18 4.93 4.62 12.43
N ILE A 19 3.59 4.64 12.46
CA ILE A 19 2.78 5.72 11.91
C ILE A 19 3.13 7.05 12.59
N ALA A 20 3.21 7.06 13.92
CA ALA A 20 3.54 8.26 14.68
C ALA A 20 4.91 8.82 14.29
N ILE A 21 5.94 7.96 14.25
CA ILE A 21 7.31 8.34 13.85
C ILE A 21 7.34 8.86 12.41
N ALA A 22 6.67 8.15 11.49
CA ALA A 22 6.63 8.54 10.08
C ALA A 22 5.94 9.90 9.88
N GLN A 23 4.88 10.18 10.62
CA GLN A 23 4.20 11.47 10.60
C GLN A 23 5.08 12.59 11.17
N GLU A 24 5.72 12.35 12.33
CA GLU A 24 6.59 13.34 12.98
C GLU A 24 7.76 13.75 12.08
N HIS A 25 8.39 12.78 11.43
CA HIS A 25 9.58 12.99 10.61
C HIS A 25 9.29 13.16 9.11
N LYS A 26 8.01 13.17 8.70
CA LYS A 26 7.58 13.27 7.29
C LYS A 26 8.22 12.21 6.40
N ILE A 27 8.20 10.97 6.87
CA ILE A 27 8.75 9.81 6.15
C ILE A 27 7.61 9.16 5.37
N ASP A 28 7.75 9.10 4.05
CA ASP A 28 6.82 8.37 3.20
C ASP A 28 6.98 6.86 3.38
N PHE A 29 5.88 6.14 3.53
CA PHE A 29 5.87 4.68 3.54
C PHE A 29 4.54 4.08 3.06
N VAL A 30 4.61 2.80 2.69
CA VAL A 30 3.46 1.95 2.42
C VAL A 30 3.73 0.59 3.06
N ALA A 31 2.78 0.08 3.83
CA ALA A 31 2.81 -1.23 4.45
C ALA A 31 1.50 -1.97 4.16
N SER A 32 1.58 -3.23 3.74
CA SER A 32 0.42 -4.06 3.46
C SER A 32 0.66 -5.48 3.95
N PHE A 33 -0.30 -6.02 4.70
CA PHE A 33 -0.23 -7.34 5.32
C PHE A 33 -1.40 -8.19 4.85
N ALA A 34 -1.11 -9.37 4.28
CA ALA A 34 -2.12 -10.35 3.91
C ALA A 34 -2.51 -11.18 5.13
N ILE A 35 -3.73 -10.96 5.62
CA ILE A 35 -4.27 -11.57 6.85
C ILE A 35 -5.59 -12.32 6.56
N PRO A 36 -5.61 -13.22 5.56
CA PRO A 36 -6.84 -13.90 5.16
C PRO A 36 -7.46 -14.70 6.30
N THR A 37 -8.78 -14.71 6.35
CA THR A 37 -9.60 -15.52 7.26
C THR A 37 -10.53 -16.44 6.47
N GLU A 38 -11.18 -17.38 7.16
CA GLU A 38 -12.21 -18.24 6.54
C GLU A 38 -13.40 -17.43 6.00
N ALA A 39 -13.71 -16.29 6.63
CA ALA A 39 -14.80 -15.40 6.21
C ALA A 39 -14.38 -14.43 5.08
N ASP A 40 -13.11 -14.03 5.05
CA ASP A 40 -12.54 -13.19 3.99
C ASP A 40 -11.16 -13.74 3.56
N PRO A 41 -11.11 -14.57 2.50
CA PRO A 41 -9.87 -15.17 2.01
C PRO A 41 -8.93 -14.17 1.33
N THR A 42 -9.39 -12.92 1.15
CA THR A 42 -8.65 -11.85 0.49
C THR A 42 -8.31 -10.69 1.43
N LEU A 43 -8.54 -10.86 2.74
CA LEU A 43 -8.36 -9.79 3.73
C LEU A 43 -6.90 -9.32 3.74
N ASN A 44 -6.74 -8.01 3.53
CA ASN A 44 -5.47 -7.32 3.60
C ASN A 44 -5.62 -6.07 4.47
N CYS A 45 -4.64 -5.79 5.34
CA CYS A 45 -4.54 -4.53 6.05
C CYS A 45 -3.45 -3.67 5.42
N THR A 46 -3.83 -2.54 4.83
CA THR A 46 -2.90 -1.61 4.17
C THR A 46 -2.91 -0.25 4.85
N THR A 47 -1.72 0.27 5.14
CA THR A 47 -1.49 1.62 5.63
C THR A 47 -0.46 2.30 4.74
N GLY A 48 -0.72 3.53 4.30
CA GLY A 48 0.25 4.33 3.57
C GLY A 48 0.18 5.80 3.93
N ILE A 49 1.34 6.40 4.13
CA ILE A 49 1.52 7.84 4.28
C ILE A 49 2.47 8.24 3.17
N VAL A 50 1.94 8.90 2.14
CA VAL A 50 2.75 9.34 1.00
C VAL A 50 2.35 10.76 0.65
N ALA A 51 3.30 11.69 0.76
CA ALA A 51 3.07 13.08 0.39
C ALA A 51 2.79 13.25 -1.11
N PRO A 52 2.04 14.31 -1.51
CA PRO A 52 1.82 14.63 -2.93
C PRO A 52 3.12 14.75 -3.75
N GLU A 53 4.16 15.31 -3.13
CA GLU A 53 5.51 15.48 -3.66
C GLU A 53 6.43 14.27 -3.43
N GLY A 54 5.94 13.24 -2.74
CA GLY A 54 6.67 12.04 -2.37
C GLY A 54 7.15 11.20 -3.55
N ARG A 55 7.75 10.04 -3.26
CA ARG A 55 8.21 9.12 -4.30
C ARG A 55 7.03 8.57 -5.12
N ALA A 56 7.11 8.70 -6.45
CA ALA A 56 6.06 8.25 -7.36
C ALA A 56 5.79 6.74 -7.25
N GLU A 57 6.82 5.96 -6.93
CA GLU A 57 6.75 4.52 -6.76
C GLU A 57 5.90 4.13 -5.53
N LEU A 58 5.99 4.89 -4.44
CA LEU A 58 5.19 4.67 -3.23
C LEU A 58 3.73 5.06 -3.46
N ARG A 59 3.47 6.17 -4.15
CA ARG A 59 2.09 6.53 -4.57
C ARG A 59 1.48 5.47 -5.48
N PHE A 60 2.27 4.97 -6.42
CA PHE A 60 1.82 3.91 -7.32
C PHE A 60 1.54 2.62 -6.56
N ALA A 61 2.43 2.21 -5.65
CA ALA A 61 2.22 1.03 -4.80
C ALA A 61 0.93 1.16 -3.95
N LEU A 62 0.73 2.30 -3.29
CA LEU A 62 -0.47 2.56 -2.49
C LEU A 62 -1.74 2.46 -3.34
N ARG A 63 -1.73 3.04 -4.55
CA ARG A 63 -2.85 2.95 -5.50
C ARG A 63 -3.15 1.51 -5.88
N VAL A 64 -2.12 0.72 -6.22
CA VAL A 64 -2.30 -0.70 -6.60
C VAL A 64 -2.86 -1.53 -5.44
N LEU A 65 -2.46 -1.23 -4.21
CA LEU A 65 -2.87 -1.97 -3.01
C LEU A 65 -4.29 -1.59 -2.53
N VAL A 66 -4.68 -0.33 -2.64
CA VAL A 66 -5.98 0.17 -2.14
C VAL A 66 -7.08 0.08 -3.21
N ASP A 67 -6.79 0.49 -4.43
CA ASP A 67 -7.77 0.56 -5.52
C ASP A 67 -7.77 -0.72 -6.38
N GLY A 68 -6.85 -1.65 -6.09
CA GLY A 68 -6.51 -2.75 -6.99
C GLY A 68 -5.75 -2.28 -8.23
N LEU A 69 -5.36 -3.24 -9.09
CA LEU A 69 -4.86 -2.89 -10.42
C LEU A 69 -6.02 -2.27 -11.22
N PRO A 70 -5.92 -1.01 -11.69
CA PRO A 70 -6.85 -0.55 -12.70
C PRO A 70 -6.76 -1.52 -13.88
N ALA A 71 -7.89 -1.94 -14.44
CA ALA A 71 -7.89 -2.74 -15.67
C ALA A 71 -7.04 -2.00 -16.71
N ILE A 72 -5.81 -2.47 -16.95
CA ILE A 72 -4.88 -1.83 -17.86
C ILE A 72 -5.39 -2.09 -19.28
N SER A 73 -6.32 -1.26 -19.74
CA SER A 73 -6.61 -1.10 -21.17
C SER A 73 -5.62 -0.09 -21.71
N GLY A 74 -4.35 -0.50 -21.83
CA GLY A 74 -3.26 0.35 -22.30
C GLY A 74 -2.90 0.07 -23.76
N PHE A 75 -3.51 0.81 -24.69
CA PHE A 75 -2.96 0.92 -26.05
C PHE A 75 -1.95 2.07 -26.05
N ALA A 76 -0.65 1.76 -26.06
CA ALA A 76 0.41 2.76 -26.11
C ALA A 76 0.82 3.00 -27.57
N ILE A 77 0.46 4.16 -28.14
CA ILE A 77 0.99 4.61 -29.43
C ILE A 77 2.23 5.47 -29.17
N THR A 78 3.40 4.95 -29.51
CA THR A 78 4.64 5.73 -29.54
C THR A 78 4.92 6.15 -30.97
N THR A 79 4.78 7.44 -31.28
CA THR A 79 5.22 7.97 -32.57
C THR A 79 6.71 8.32 -32.49
N ARG A 80 7.53 7.62 -33.28
CA ARG A 80 8.94 7.98 -33.49
C ARG A 80 8.97 9.24 -34.36
N ARG A 81 9.62 10.32 -33.89
CA ARG A 81 10.00 11.42 -34.80
C ARG A 81 11.22 10.96 -35.59
N GLU A 82 11.05 10.75 -36.89
CA GLU A 82 12.18 10.68 -37.81
C GLU A 82 12.77 12.08 -37.96
N GLN A 83 14.10 12.13 -38.00
CA GLN A 83 14.92 13.35 -38.05
C GLN A 83 14.75 14.09 -39.38
#